data_AF-A0AAP0I3A0-F1
#
_entry.id   AF-A0AAP0I3A0-F1
#
_cell.length_a   1.000
_cell.length_b   1.000
_cell.length_c   1.000
_cell.angle_alpha   90.00
_cell.angle_beta   90.00
_cell.angle_gamma   90.00
#
_symmetry.space_group_name_H-M   'P 1'
#
loop_
_entity.id
_entity.type
_entity.pdbx_description
1 polymer ?
#
loop_
_entity_poly.entity_id
_entity_poly.type
_entity_poly.pdbx_seq_one_letter_code
_entity_poly.pdbx_strand_id
1 'polypeptide(L)'
;MHKFRTDHSLLERRGALIIRRLCVLLDPERVCREISTILEGESNLDFASIMVQALNMILLTSSELAELRALLKQSLVNPAGKDLFLSLYSSWCHSPMATISLCLLAQAYQHASSVVQSLVEEDINVKFLVQLDKLVRLLETPIFAYLRLQLLDPRRYTWLLKALYGLLMLLPQQSAAFKILRTRLKVVPSYSFSDEQLTGNLYSHVLESMSGIQISEDCNVDQEMADSHNSINFASRLKQFEYMQRQHRMHTKSRLQSQNSTSSSLSQEVQRPEEPHRPPPVPDLSRPSSRSSRVGSGQFQI
;
A
#
# COMPACT_ATOMS: atom_id res chain seq x y z
N MET A 1 19.22 8.04 10.88
CA MET A 1 18.43 6.78 10.95
C MET A 1 18.18 6.30 12.36
N HIS A 2 19.20 6.08 13.20
CA HIS A 2 19.01 5.62 14.58
C HIS A 2 17.97 6.44 15.38
N LYS A 3 18.05 7.78 15.35
CA LYS A 3 17.07 8.65 16.03
C LYS A 3 15.62 8.50 15.54
N PHE A 4 15.41 8.25 14.24
CA PHE A 4 14.07 7.97 13.71
C PHE A 4 13.55 6.60 14.13
N ARG A 5 14.45 5.63 14.33
CA ARG A 5 14.11 4.29 14.82
C ARG A 5 13.68 4.33 16.29
N THR A 6 14.37 5.12 17.12
CA THR A 6 14.09 5.23 18.56
C THR A 6 12.90 6.14 18.87
N ASP A 7 12.63 7.15 18.03
CA ASP A 7 11.54 8.11 18.21
C ASP A 7 10.63 8.14 16.97
N HIS A 8 9.59 7.30 16.98
CA HIS A 8 8.60 7.26 15.90
C HIS A 8 7.84 8.58 15.75
N SER A 9 7.63 9.31 16.85
CA SER A 9 6.93 10.60 16.83
C SER A 9 7.72 11.67 16.08
N LEU A 10 9.06 11.58 16.12
CA LEU A 10 9.95 12.44 15.34
C LEU A 10 9.74 12.24 13.84
N LEU A 11 9.63 11.00 13.38
CA LEU A 11 9.39 10.69 11.97
C LEU A 11 8.03 11.24 11.52
N GLU A 12 6.98 11.03 12.31
CA GLU A 12 5.63 11.51 12.00
C GLU A 12 5.52 13.04 11.98
N ARG A 13 6.12 13.73 12.96
CA ARG A 13 5.97 15.19 13.11
C ARG A 13 6.97 16.01 12.31
N ARG A 14 8.21 15.52 12.18
CA ARG A 14 9.34 16.31 11.66
C ARG A 14 10.16 15.58 10.60
N GLY A 15 9.95 14.27 10.40
CA GLY A 15 10.77 13.46 9.50
C GLY A 15 10.79 14.00 8.07
N ALA A 16 9.63 14.41 7.54
CA ALA A 16 9.54 15.00 6.22
C ALA A 16 10.38 16.29 6.07
N LEU A 17 10.33 17.18 7.07
CA LEU A 17 11.12 18.42 7.05
C LEU A 17 12.62 18.14 7.15
N ILE A 18 13.02 17.20 8.00
CA ILE A 18 14.43 16.82 8.18
C ILE A 18 14.98 16.23 6.88
N ILE A 19 14.28 15.25 6.28
CA ILE A 19 14.72 14.61 5.03
C ILE A 19 14.78 15.63 3.90
N ARG A 20 13.76 16.48 3.74
CA ARG A 20 13.78 17.56 2.75
C ARG A 20 14.96 18.51 2.96
N ARG A 21 15.24 18.89 4.21
CA ARG A 21 16.39 19.76 4.51
C ARG A 21 17.72 19.07 4.18
N LEU A 22 17.85 17.77 4.40
CA LEU A 22 19.03 17.01 3.97
C LEU A 22 19.18 17.02 2.44
N CYS A 23 18.09 16.83 1.68
CA CYS A 23 18.12 16.95 0.22
C CYS A 23 18.44 18.37 -0.28
N VAL A 24 18.25 19.42 0.51
CA VAL A 24 18.68 20.79 0.14
C VAL A 24 20.16 21.02 0.45
N LEU A 25 20.63 20.49 1.58
CA LEU A 25 22.00 20.71 2.07
C LEU A 25 23.02 19.78 1.40
N LEU A 26 22.55 18.63 0.92
CA LEU A 26 23.32 17.59 0.25
C LEU A 26 22.65 17.29 -1.10
N ASP A 27 23.32 16.51 -1.93
CA ASP A 27 22.73 16.02 -3.17
C ASP A 27 21.51 15.09 -2.90
N PRO A 28 20.31 15.39 -3.44
CA PRO A 28 19.11 14.59 -3.22
C PRO A 28 19.26 13.13 -3.65
N GLU A 29 19.98 12.87 -4.74
CA GLU A 29 20.20 11.52 -5.24
C GLU A 29 20.98 10.69 -4.24
N ARG A 30 22.14 11.22 -3.81
CA ARG A 30 23.00 10.59 -2.81
C ARG A 30 22.24 10.33 -1.52
N VAL A 31 21.47 11.32 -1.04
CA VAL A 31 20.65 11.14 0.18
C VAL A 31 19.66 9.99 0.01
N CYS A 32 18.92 9.95 -1.11
CA CYS A 32 17.96 8.88 -1.36
C CYS A 32 18.63 7.50 -1.46
N ARG A 33 19.76 7.38 -2.17
CA ARG A 33 20.52 6.13 -2.31
C ARG A 33 21.03 5.62 -0.97
N GLU A 34 21.69 6.46 -0.18
CA GLU A 34 22.20 6.09 1.14
C GLU A 34 21.08 5.63 2.08
N ILE A 35 19.97 6.36 2.09
CA ILE A 35 18.80 5.99 2.89
C ILE A 35 18.23 4.65 2.42
N SER A 36 18.13 4.42 1.10
CA SER A 36 17.68 3.15 0.54
C SER A 36 18.57 1.98 0.93
N THR A 37 19.89 2.12 0.83
CA THR A 37 20.85 1.09 1.24
C THR A 37 20.70 0.75 2.73
N ILE A 38 20.52 1.75 3.59
CA ILE A 38 20.28 1.50 5.03
C ILE A 38 18.96 0.75 5.26
N LEU A 39 17.91 1.12 4.53
CA LEU A 39 16.58 0.52 4.70
C LEU A 39 16.47 -0.89 4.12
N GLU A 40 17.21 -1.20 3.06
CA GLU A 40 17.28 -2.56 2.52
C GLU A 40 17.77 -3.59 3.56
N GLY A 41 18.70 -3.19 4.43
CA GLY A 41 19.22 -4.01 5.53
C GLY A 41 18.52 -3.82 6.87
N GLU A 42 17.39 -3.11 6.92
CA GLU A 42 16.71 -2.79 8.19
C GLU A 42 15.95 -4.01 8.74
N SER A 43 16.29 -4.41 9.97
CA SER A 43 15.65 -5.54 10.63
C SER A 43 14.28 -5.20 11.23
N ASN A 44 14.06 -3.94 11.63
CA ASN A 44 12.75 -3.50 12.07
C ASN A 44 11.86 -3.19 10.85
N LEU A 45 11.12 -4.21 10.42
CA LEU A 45 10.27 -4.14 9.22
C LEU A 45 9.17 -3.07 9.32
N ASP A 46 8.56 -2.89 10.50
CA ASP A 46 7.55 -1.84 10.71
C ASP A 46 8.15 -0.44 10.47
N PHE A 47 9.33 -0.19 11.06
CA PHE A 47 10.06 1.06 10.86
C PHE A 47 10.46 1.26 9.40
N ALA A 48 11.00 0.22 8.75
CA ALA A 48 11.38 0.27 7.34
C ALA A 48 10.18 0.66 6.46
N SER A 49 9.02 0.04 6.69
CA SER A 49 7.79 0.35 5.93
C SER A 49 7.34 1.79 6.13
N ILE A 50 7.33 2.30 7.37
CA ILE A 50 6.92 3.68 7.67
C ILE A 50 7.90 4.67 7.03
N MET A 51 9.20 4.42 7.12
CA MET A 51 10.22 5.28 6.52
C MET A 51 10.09 5.31 4.99
N VAL A 52 9.91 4.16 4.35
CA VAL A 52 9.71 4.06 2.90
C VAL A 52 8.44 4.78 2.45
N GLN A 53 7.35 4.67 3.20
CA GLN A 53 6.12 5.43 2.94
C GLN A 53 6.36 6.94 3.02
N ALA A 54 7.10 7.40 4.04
CA ALA A 54 7.46 8.81 4.18
C ALA A 54 8.35 9.29 3.03
N LEU A 55 9.37 8.52 2.66
CA LEU A 55 10.26 8.80 1.53
C LEU A 55 9.50 8.86 0.21
N ASN A 56 8.57 7.93 -0.03
CA ASN A 56 7.75 7.95 -1.23
C ASN A 56 6.91 9.22 -1.32
N MET A 57 6.29 9.64 -0.20
CA MET A 57 5.55 10.91 -0.16
C MET A 57 6.46 12.11 -0.43
N ILE A 58 7.65 12.16 0.17
CA ILE A 58 8.62 13.23 -0.03
C ILE A 58 9.10 13.27 -1.48
N LEU A 59 9.49 12.11 -2.03
CA LEU A 59 9.92 11.93 -3.41
C LEU A 59 8.88 12.45 -4.39
N LEU A 60 7.59 12.19 -4.15
CA LEU A 60 6.53 12.59 -5.08
C LEU A 60 6.08 14.04 -4.96
N THR A 61 6.24 14.67 -3.79
CA THR A 61 5.62 15.99 -3.51
C THR A 61 6.61 17.14 -3.30
N SER A 62 7.86 16.86 -2.94
CA SER A 62 8.83 17.90 -2.55
C SER A 62 9.49 18.50 -3.79
N SER A 63 9.58 19.83 -3.91
CA SER A 63 10.15 20.49 -5.09
C SER A 63 11.64 20.18 -5.25
N GLU A 64 12.34 19.95 -4.14
CA GLU A 64 13.77 19.63 -4.03
C GLU A 64 14.15 18.32 -4.74
N LEU A 65 13.19 17.43 -5.00
CA LEU A 65 13.41 16.15 -5.69
C LEU A 65 12.89 16.16 -7.14
N ALA A 66 12.67 17.35 -7.73
CA ALA A 66 12.13 17.45 -9.09
C ALA A 66 13.02 16.79 -10.14
N GLU A 67 14.34 17.02 -10.09
CA GLU A 67 15.31 16.41 -11.01
C GLU A 67 15.36 14.90 -10.83
N LEU A 68 15.32 14.43 -9.58
CA LEU A 68 15.29 13.02 -9.24
C LEU A 68 14.06 12.31 -9.84
N ARG A 69 12.90 12.95 -9.78
CA ARG A 69 11.68 12.45 -10.44
C ARG A 69 11.81 12.43 -11.95
N ALA A 70 12.45 13.44 -12.56
CA ALA A 70 12.67 13.47 -14.00
C ALA A 70 13.60 12.34 -14.46
N LEU A 71 14.66 12.07 -13.70
CA LEU A 71 15.58 10.96 -13.93
C LEU A 71 14.87 9.61 -13.79
N LEU A 72 14.07 9.43 -12.73
CA LEU A 72 13.26 8.21 -12.52
C LEU A 72 12.26 7.97 -13.65
N LYS A 73 11.64 9.00 -14.21
CA LYS A 73 10.73 8.86 -15.37
C LYS A 73 11.40 8.28 -16.61
N GLN A 74 12.72 8.38 -16.70
CA GLN A 74 13.54 7.89 -17.80
C GLN A 74 14.22 6.55 -17.49
N SER A 75 13.86 5.86 -16.39
CA SER A 75 14.57 4.65 -15.93
C SER A 75 14.61 3.49 -16.93
N LEU A 76 13.70 3.47 -17.90
CA LEU A 76 13.66 2.41 -18.92
C LEU A 76 14.61 2.65 -20.10
N VAL A 77 15.13 3.88 -20.24
CA VAL A 77 15.96 4.30 -21.39
C VAL A 77 17.29 4.93 -20.97
N ASN A 78 17.35 5.51 -19.77
CA ASN A 78 18.52 6.19 -19.23
C ASN A 78 19.24 5.27 -18.22
N PRO A 79 20.52 4.91 -18.42
CA PRO A 79 21.28 4.08 -17.48
C PRO A 79 21.36 4.63 -16.06
N ALA A 80 21.59 5.94 -15.88
CA ALA A 80 21.60 6.55 -14.55
C ALA A 80 20.21 6.51 -13.88
N GLY A 81 19.14 6.67 -14.67
CA GLY A 81 17.77 6.49 -14.23
C GLY A 81 17.48 5.05 -13.80
N LYS A 82 17.94 4.07 -14.60
CA LYS A 82 17.86 2.65 -14.27
C LYS A 82 18.57 2.35 -12.95
N ASP A 83 19.80 2.82 -12.78
CA ASP A 83 20.59 2.58 -11.58
C ASP A 83 19.96 3.24 -10.36
N LEU A 84 19.36 4.42 -10.52
CA LEU A 84 18.59 5.07 -9.46
C LEU A 84 17.35 4.23 -9.11
N PHE A 85 16.55 3.85 -10.09
CA PHE A 85 15.37 3.01 -9.88
C PHE A 85 15.72 1.72 -9.13
N LEU A 86 16.77 1.02 -9.56
CA LEU A 86 17.22 -0.22 -8.92
C LEU A 86 17.68 0.00 -7.49
N SER A 87 18.42 1.09 -7.22
CA SER A 87 18.86 1.40 -5.86
C SER A 87 17.70 1.68 -4.90
N LEU A 88 16.62 2.30 -5.39
CA LEU A 88 15.43 2.57 -4.57
C LEU A 88 14.54 1.34 -4.45
N TYR A 89 14.43 0.53 -5.50
CA TYR A 89 13.47 -0.56 -5.61
C TYR A 89 13.59 -1.54 -4.43
N SER A 90 14.82 -1.93 -4.06
CA SER A 90 15.07 -2.86 -2.95
C SER A 90 14.40 -2.41 -1.64
N SER A 91 14.62 -1.16 -1.22
CA SER A 91 14.02 -0.65 0.00
C SER A 91 12.53 -0.32 -0.20
N TRP A 92 12.12 0.09 -1.41
CA TRP A 92 10.71 0.36 -1.69
C TRP A 92 9.84 -0.89 -1.51
N CYS A 93 10.41 -2.08 -1.67
CA CYS A 93 9.74 -3.35 -1.41
C CYS A 93 9.25 -3.52 0.04
N HIS A 94 9.63 -2.68 1.02
CA HIS A 94 9.00 -2.70 2.36
C HIS A 94 7.58 -2.10 2.36
N SER A 95 7.12 -1.51 1.25
CA SER A 95 5.75 -0.99 1.11
C SER A 95 5.20 -1.26 -0.29
N PRO A 96 4.09 -2.01 -0.43
CA PRO A 96 3.43 -2.24 -1.72
C PRO A 96 3.10 -0.95 -2.46
N MET A 97 2.51 0.02 -1.75
CA MET A 97 2.04 1.25 -2.38
C MET A 97 3.20 2.14 -2.82
N ALA A 98 4.30 2.14 -2.07
CA ALA A 98 5.51 2.83 -2.49
C ALA A 98 6.09 2.15 -3.74
N THR A 99 6.20 0.82 -3.75
CA THR A 99 6.72 0.07 -4.91
C THR A 99 5.88 0.35 -6.15
N ILE A 100 4.56 0.27 -6.06
CA ILE A 100 3.64 0.59 -7.17
C ILE A 100 3.81 2.05 -7.60
N SER A 101 3.89 3.00 -6.65
CA SER A 101 4.15 4.41 -6.95
C SER A 101 5.44 4.61 -7.74
N LEU A 102 6.52 3.93 -7.34
CA LEU A 102 7.82 4.00 -8.00
C LEU A 102 7.76 3.44 -9.42
N CYS A 103 7.10 2.29 -9.63
CA CYS A 103 6.90 1.71 -10.95
C CYS A 103 6.06 2.62 -11.86
N LEU A 104 4.99 3.23 -11.33
CA LEU A 104 4.17 4.20 -12.06
C LEU A 104 4.97 5.45 -12.42
N LEU A 105 5.80 5.97 -11.49
CA LEU A 105 6.68 7.09 -11.74
C LEU A 105 7.69 6.79 -12.86
N ALA A 106 8.28 5.59 -12.83
CA ALA A 106 9.24 5.11 -13.82
C ALA A 106 8.62 4.65 -15.14
N GLN A 107 7.29 4.71 -15.28
CA GLN A 107 6.53 4.23 -16.43
C GLN A 107 6.68 2.72 -16.69
N ALA A 108 7.10 1.96 -15.68
CA ALA A 108 7.21 0.50 -15.72
C ALA A 108 5.83 -0.15 -15.50
N TYR A 109 4.87 0.13 -16.38
CA TYR A 109 3.46 -0.22 -16.17
C TYR A 109 3.20 -1.72 -16.15
N GLN A 110 3.90 -2.49 -16.98
CA GLN A 110 3.79 -3.95 -16.98
C GLN A 110 4.20 -4.50 -15.62
N HIS A 111 5.35 -4.05 -15.09
CA HIS A 111 5.82 -4.46 -13.77
C HIS A 111 4.90 -3.96 -12.66
N ALA A 112 4.39 -2.73 -12.73
CA ALA A 112 3.38 -2.22 -11.79
C ALA A 112 2.13 -3.14 -11.75
N SER A 113 1.66 -3.59 -12.92
CA SER A 113 0.54 -4.51 -13.02
C SER A 113 0.84 -5.88 -12.41
N SER A 114 2.05 -6.42 -12.63
CA SER A 114 2.49 -7.67 -11.99
C SER A 114 2.57 -7.54 -10.47
N VAL A 115 3.12 -6.44 -9.95
CA VAL A 115 3.17 -6.16 -8.50
C VAL A 115 1.75 -6.09 -7.93
N VAL A 116 0.82 -5.39 -8.58
CA VAL A 116 -0.59 -5.32 -8.14
C VAL A 116 -1.24 -6.70 -8.11
N GLN A 117 -1.01 -7.54 -9.11
CA GLN A 117 -1.55 -8.91 -9.15
C GLN A 117 -0.98 -9.79 -8.04
N SER A 118 0.28 -9.62 -7.66
CA SER A 118 0.88 -10.36 -6.54
C SER A 118 0.28 -10.02 -5.16
N LEU A 119 -0.45 -8.90 -5.04
CA LEU A 119 -1.11 -8.48 -3.80
C LEU A 119 -2.36 -9.30 -3.46
N VAL A 120 -2.81 -10.22 -4.32
CA VAL A 120 -3.93 -11.12 -4.03
C VAL A 120 -3.67 -11.96 -2.78
N GLU A 121 -2.41 -12.28 -2.50
CA GLU A 121 -2.04 -13.03 -1.29
C GLU A 121 -1.85 -12.17 -0.03
N GLU A 122 -1.99 -10.84 -0.14
CA GLU A 122 -1.78 -9.94 0.99
C GLU A 122 -3.03 -9.84 1.88
N ASP A 123 -2.81 -9.84 3.18
CA ASP A 123 -3.88 -9.66 4.17
C ASP A 123 -4.38 -8.21 4.09
N ILE A 124 -5.53 -8.00 3.43
CA ILE A 124 -6.14 -6.67 3.28
C ILE A 124 -6.58 -6.15 4.65
N ASN A 125 -5.72 -5.34 5.26
CA ASN A 125 -5.94 -4.72 6.57
C ASN A 125 -6.13 -3.20 6.45
N VAL A 126 -6.54 -2.55 7.54
CA VAL A 126 -6.82 -1.12 7.56
C VAL A 126 -5.59 -0.28 7.16
N LYS A 127 -4.38 -0.67 7.60
CA LYS A 127 -3.15 0.07 7.25
C LYS A 127 -2.89 0.00 5.75
N PHE A 128 -3.09 -1.17 5.14
CA PHE A 128 -3.00 -1.36 3.69
C PHE A 128 -4.00 -0.46 2.96
N LEU A 129 -5.27 -0.46 3.37
CA LEU A 129 -6.32 0.35 2.75
C LEU A 129 -6.06 1.85 2.84
N VAL A 130 -5.54 2.33 3.98
CA VAL A 130 -5.16 3.73 4.15
C VAL A 130 -4.03 4.12 3.19
N GLN A 131 -3.04 3.24 2.99
CA GLN A 131 -1.95 3.53 2.05
C GLN A 131 -2.42 3.46 0.60
N LEU A 132 -3.31 2.52 0.28
CA LEU A 132 -3.91 2.41 -1.05
C LEU A 132 -4.74 3.67 -1.38
N ASP A 133 -5.52 4.16 -0.42
CA ASP A 133 -6.29 5.40 -0.57
C ASP A 133 -5.35 6.61 -0.78
N LYS A 134 -4.24 6.72 -0.04
CA LYS A 134 -3.21 7.75 -0.27
C LYS A 134 -2.62 7.67 -1.68
N LEU A 135 -2.30 6.46 -2.18
CA LEU A 135 -1.82 6.26 -3.54
C LEU A 135 -2.83 6.76 -4.56
N VAL A 136 -4.10 6.39 -4.43
CA VAL A 136 -5.14 6.86 -5.37
C VAL A 136 -5.25 8.38 -5.37
N ARG A 137 -5.21 9.03 -4.20
CA ARG A 137 -5.18 10.50 -4.13
C ARG A 137 -3.92 11.08 -4.79
N LEU A 138 -2.76 10.41 -4.67
CA LEU A 138 -1.55 10.84 -5.35
C LEU A 138 -1.71 10.81 -6.87
N LEU A 139 -2.39 9.82 -7.44
CA LEU A 139 -2.63 9.74 -8.90
C LEU A 139 -3.40 10.96 -9.44
N GLU A 140 -4.19 11.62 -8.60
CA GLU A 140 -4.90 12.87 -8.93
C GLU A 140 -4.02 14.12 -8.87
N THR A 141 -2.88 14.05 -8.18
CA THR A 141 -1.98 15.20 -8.06
C THR A 141 -1.28 15.52 -9.39
N PRO A 142 -0.72 16.73 -9.55
CA PRO A 142 -0.03 17.13 -10.77
C PRO A 142 1.16 16.24 -11.15
N ILE A 143 1.80 15.57 -10.17
CA ILE A 143 2.99 14.76 -10.47
C ILE A 143 2.70 13.61 -11.44
N PHE A 144 1.49 13.06 -11.36
CA PHE A 144 0.97 11.98 -12.20
C PHE A 144 0.00 12.47 -13.28
N ALA A 145 -0.03 13.77 -13.59
CA ALA A 145 -0.84 14.29 -14.69
C ALA A 145 -0.54 13.59 -16.02
N TYR A 146 0.73 13.23 -16.27
CA TYR A 146 1.14 12.49 -17.46
C TYR A 146 0.50 11.09 -17.56
N LEU A 147 0.30 10.37 -16.44
CA LEU A 147 -0.41 9.09 -16.45
C LEU A 147 -1.84 9.27 -16.94
N ARG A 148 -2.52 10.31 -16.44
CA ARG A 148 -3.90 10.63 -16.82
C ARG A 148 -4.02 11.02 -18.28
N LEU A 149 -3.02 11.71 -18.84
CA LEU A 149 -2.94 11.98 -20.27
C LEU A 149 -2.67 10.72 -21.09
N GLN A 150 -1.84 9.81 -20.61
CA GLN A 150 -1.58 8.53 -21.25
C GLN A 150 -2.82 7.63 -21.30
N LEU A 151 -3.75 7.78 -20.35
CA LEU A 151 -5.04 7.09 -20.41
C LEU A 151 -5.92 7.50 -21.61
N LEU A 152 -5.60 8.58 -22.32
CA LEU A 152 -6.28 8.92 -23.58
C LEU A 152 -5.97 7.90 -24.69
N ASP A 153 -4.89 7.13 -24.57
CA ASP A 153 -4.51 6.07 -25.53
C ASP A 153 -4.43 4.70 -24.82
N PRO A 154 -5.58 4.05 -24.57
CA PRO A 154 -5.63 2.78 -23.86
C PRO A 154 -4.99 1.62 -24.63
N ARG A 155 -4.84 1.74 -25.97
CA ARG A 155 -4.19 0.71 -26.80
C ARG A 155 -2.69 0.70 -26.57
N ARG A 156 -2.07 1.88 -26.44
CA ARG A 156 -0.64 1.98 -26.14
C ARG A 156 -0.31 1.70 -24.67
N TYR A 157 -1.22 2.03 -23.75
CA TYR A 157 -0.99 1.93 -22.31
C TYR A 157 -1.89 0.90 -21.62
N THR A 158 -2.05 -0.29 -22.22
CA THR A 158 -2.86 -1.40 -21.70
C THR A 158 -2.46 -1.83 -20.29
N TRP A 159 -1.15 -1.92 -20.02
CA TRP A 159 -0.64 -2.30 -18.71
C TRP A 159 -0.92 -1.27 -17.62
N LEU A 160 -0.93 0.03 -17.97
CA LEU A 160 -1.33 1.09 -17.04
C LEU A 160 -2.80 0.90 -16.66
N LEU A 161 -3.65 0.68 -17.66
CA LEU A 161 -5.07 0.42 -17.44
C LEU A 161 -5.29 -0.84 -16.57
N LYS A 162 -4.58 -1.94 -16.85
CA LYS A 162 -4.62 -3.17 -16.06
C LYS A 162 -4.19 -2.93 -14.61
N ALA A 163 -3.12 -2.17 -14.39
CA ALA A 163 -2.67 -1.81 -13.04
C ALA A 163 -3.73 -0.97 -12.29
N LEU A 164 -4.30 0.05 -12.94
CA LEU A 164 -5.31 0.91 -12.32
C LEU A 164 -6.62 0.17 -12.00
N TYR A 165 -7.11 -0.69 -12.88
CA TYR A 165 -8.25 -1.55 -12.55
C TYR A 165 -7.92 -2.55 -11.45
N GLY A 166 -6.72 -3.11 -11.43
CA GLY A 166 -6.26 -3.95 -10.31
C GLY A 166 -6.32 -3.21 -8.98
N LEU A 167 -5.80 -1.97 -8.91
CA LEU A 167 -5.92 -1.12 -7.73
C LEU A 167 -7.38 -0.83 -7.36
N LEU A 168 -8.25 -0.59 -8.35
CA LEU A 168 -9.67 -0.37 -8.14
C LEU A 168 -10.35 -1.58 -7.49
N MET A 169 -9.97 -2.80 -7.89
CA MET A 169 -10.53 -4.04 -7.36
C MET A 169 -10.09 -4.35 -5.92
N LEU A 170 -8.97 -3.79 -5.46
CA LEU A 170 -8.50 -3.92 -4.07
C LEU A 170 -9.20 -2.94 -3.10
N LEU A 171 -9.92 -1.93 -3.61
CA LEU A 171 -10.57 -0.91 -2.79
C LEU A 171 -11.97 -1.32 -2.34
N PRO A 172 -12.37 -1.03 -1.09
CA PRO A 172 -13.76 -1.12 -0.66
C PRO A 172 -14.64 -0.18 -1.47
N GLN A 173 -15.79 -0.68 -1.95
CA GLN A 173 -16.68 0.07 -2.85
C GLN A 173 -17.19 1.40 -2.27
N GLN A 174 -17.31 1.49 -0.95
CA GLN A 174 -17.79 2.70 -0.26
C GLN A 174 -16.69 3.76 -0.06
N SER A 175 -15.43 3.41 -0.30
CA SER A 175 -14.29 4.31 -0.08
C SER A 175 -14.29 5.50 -1.06
N ALA A 176 -13.76 6.64 -0.60
CA ALA A 176 -13.58 7.82 -1.45
C ALA A 176 -12.59 7.55 -2.59
N ALA A 177 -11.47 6.87 -2.31
CA ALA A 177 -10.51 6.44 -3.33
C ALA A 177 -11.17 5.60 -4.44
N PHE A 178 -12.05 4.64 -4.11
CA PHE A 178 -12.77 3.87 -5.13
C PHE A 178 -13.55 4.79 -6.07
N LYS A 179 -14.29 5.76 -5.52
CA LYS A 179 -15.08 6.72 -6.32
C LYS A 179 -14.20 7.59 -7.21
N ILE A 180 -13.08 8.09 -6.68
CA ILE A 180 -12.11 8.90 -7.44
C ILE A 180 -11.58 8.11 -8.64
N LEU A 181 -11.00 6.94 -8.39
CA LEU A 181 -10.38 6.13 -9.42
C LEU A 181 -11.40 5.63 -10.45
N ARG A 182 -12.58 5.17 -10.00
CA ARG A 182 -13.67 4.77 -10.90
C ARG A 182 -14.12 5.92 -11.81
N THR A 183 -14.21 7.13 -11.27
CA THR A 183 -14.64 8.30 -12.05
C THR A 183 -13.62 8.63 -13.13
N ARG A 184 -12.32 8.56 -12.83
CA ARG A 184 -11.25 8.70 -13.84
C ARG A 184 -11.31 7.63 -14.90
N LEU A 185 -11.45 6.37 -14.51
CA LEU A 185 -11.49 5.27 -15.46
C LEU A 185 -12.75 5.30 -16.32
N LYS A 186 -13.87 5.87 -15.83
CA LYS A 186 -15.10 6.04 -16.60
C LYS A 186 -14.98 7.08 -17.74
N VAL A 187 -14.09 8.06 -17.61
CA VAL A 187 -13.88 9.09 -18.66
C VAL A 187 -12.81 8.69 -19.68
N VAL A 188 -12.15 7.55 -19.48
CA VAL A 188 -11.22 6.99 -20.46
C VAL A 188 -12.00 6.59 -21.71
N PRO A 189 -11.58 7.02 -22.92
CA PRO A 189 -12.27 6.64 -24.14
C PRO A 189 -12.34 5.12 -24.27
N SER A 190 -13.56 4.59 -24.30
CA SER A 190 -13.80 3.24 -24.78
C SER A 190 -13.63 3.29 -26.30
N TYR A 191 -12.39 3.27 -26.79
CA TYR A 191 -12.19 2.90 -28.19
C TYR A 191 -12.73 1.48 -28.29
N SER A 192 -13.89 1.33 -28.89
CA SER A 192 -14.37 0.05 -29.33
C SER A 192 -13.20 -0.59 -30.08
N PHE A 193 -12.77 -1.75 -29.62
CA PHE A 193 -11.98 -2.67 -30.41
C PHE A 193 -12.88 -3.11 -31.57
N SER A 194 -13.12 -2.19 -32.50
CA SER A 194 -13.79 -2.45 -33.76
C SER A 194 -12.71 -2.96 -34.71
N ASP A 195 -12.28 -4.19 -34.45
CA ASP A 195 -12.05 -5.19 -35.48
C ASP A 195 -12.57 -6.51 -34.90
N GLU A 196 -13.67 -6.94 -35.51
CA GLU A 196 -14.35 -8.23 -35.46
C GLU A 196 -14.38 -9.05 -34.15
N GLN A 197 -15.61 -9.18 -33.61
CA GLN A 197 -16.05 -10.15 -32.60
C GLN A 197 -15.40 -10.03 -31.21
N LEU A 198 -15.98 -9.23 -30.29
CA LEU A 198 -16.00 -9.44 -28.83
C LEU A 198 -16.59 -8.22 -28.09
N THR A 199 -17.75 -7.71 -28.53
CA THR A 199 -18.46 -6.65 -27.79
C THR A 199 -19.43 -7.26 -26.80
N GLY A 200 -18.92 -7.49 -25.59
CA GLY A 200 -19.74 -7.83 -24.44
C GLY A 200 -18.95 -8.59 -23.40
N ASN A 201 -17.87 -7.99 -22.87
CA ASN A 201 -17.35 -8.23 -21.52
C ASN A 201 -15.90 -7.70 -21.36
N LEU A 202 -15.74 -6.38 -21.16
CA LEU A 202 -14.46 -5.84 -20.68
C LEU A 202 -14.07 -6.42 -19.31
N TYR A 203 -15.07 -6.84 -18.52
CA TYR A 203 -14.86 -7.51 -17.24
C TYR A 203 -14.44 -8.98 -17.38
N SER A 204 -14.92 -9.74 -18.38
CA SER A 204 -14.58 -11.17 -18.49
C SER A 204 -13.20 -11.38 -19.10
N HIS A 205 -12.78 -10.59 -20.09
CA HIS A 205 -11.45 -10.78 -20.70
C HIS A 205 -10.31 -10.45 -19.72
N VAL A 206 -10.52 -9.49 -18.80
CA VAL A 206 -9.57 -9.19 -17.71
C VAL A 206 -9.59 -10.30 -16.66
N LEU A 207 -10.75 -10.89 -16.35
CA LEU A 207 -10.88 -11.99 -15.40
C LEU A 207 -10.35 -13.33 -15.96
N GLU A 208 -10.51 -13.59 -17.25
CA GLU A 208 -9.97 -14.78 -17.95
C GLU A 208 -8.45 -14.69 -18.05
N SER A 209 -7.91 -13.48 -18.24
CA SER A 209 -6.46 -13.22 -18.14
C SER A 209 -5.91 -13.34 -16.72
N MET A 210 -6.75 -13.49 -15.69
CA MET A 210 -6.35 -13.72 -14.30
C MET A 210 -6.35 -15.21 -13.91
N SER A 211 -7.02 -16.07 -14.67
CA SER A 211 -7.13 -17.51 -14.38
C SER A 211 -6.26 -18.41 -15.27
N GLY A 212 -5.53 -17.85 -16.24
CA GLY A 212 -4.67 -18.60 -17.16
C GLY A 212 -3.27 -17.99 -17.29
N ILE A 213 -2.38 -18.28 -16.33
CA ILE A 213 -0.95 -18.23 -16.61
C ILE A 213 -0.59 -19.55 -17.30
N GLN A 214 -0.71 -19.57 -18.63
CA GLN A 214 0.19 -20.37 -19.45
C GLN A 214 1.04 -19.40 -20.26
N ILE A 215 2.34 -19.65 -20.18
CA ILE A 215 3.39 -18.91 -20.88
C ILE A 215 3.16 -19.17 -22.37
N SER A 216 2.57 -18.20 -23.07
CA SER A 216 2.50 -18.21 -24.53
C SER A 216 3.51 -17.18 -25.04
N GLU A 217 4.65 -17.70 -25.47
CA GLU A 217 5.59 -17.01 -26.35
C GLU A 217 4.90 -16.75 -27.68
N ASP A 218 4.57 -15.49 -27.97
CA ASP A 218 4.48 -15.02 -29.37
C ASP A 218 4.44 -13.50 -29.41
N CYS A 219 5.61 -12.91 -29.69
CA CYS A 219 5.74 -11.57 -30.24
C CYS A 219 6.83 -11.65 -31.30
N ASN A 220 6.43 -11.75 -32.57
CA ASN A 220 7.34 -11.67 -33.70
C ASN A 220 7.84 -10.23 -33.90
N VAL A 221 9.11 -10.05 -33.53
CA VAL A 221 10.22 -9.43 -34.26
C VAL A 221 9.86 -8.34 -35.29
N ASP A 222 10.31 -7.11 -35.03
CA ASP A 222 11.29 -6.42 -35.89
C ASP A 222 11.89 -5.18 -35.18
N GLN A 223 13.24 -5.14 -35.15
CA GLN A 223 14.16 -4.03 -34.79
C GLN A 223 14.12 -3.53 -33.32
N GLU A 224 15.12 -3.71 -32.44
CA GLU A 224 16.58 -3.59 -32.60
C GLU A 224 17.32 -4.56 -31.65
N MET A 225 18.20 -5.39 -32.21
CA MET A 225 19.23 -6.15 -31.49
C MET A 225 20.33 -5.20 -30.98
N ALA A 226 20.09 -4.48 -29.88
CA ALA A 226 21.13 -3.80 -29.11
C ALA A 226 20.60 -3.38 -27.73
N ASP A 227 20.47 -4.29 -26.74
CA ASP A 227 20.57 -3.98 -25.29
C ASP A 227 20.20 -5.13 -24.33
N SER A 228 20.67 -6.36 -24.58
CA SER A 228 20.44 -7.47 -23.61
C SER A 228 21.09 -7.23 -22.23
N HIS A 229 21.99 -6.24 -22.08
CA HIS A 229 22.59 -5.86 -20.79
C HIS A 229 21.97 -4.61 -20.13
N ASN A 230 21.18 -3.83 -20.86
CA ASN A 230 20.64 -2.57 -20.33
C ASN A 230 19.18 -2.67 -19.87
N SER A 231 18.48 -3.78 -20.11
CA SER A 231 17.12 -3.97 -19.59
C SER A 231 17.07 -4.24 -18.08
N ILE A 232 16.02 -3.77 -17.41
CA ILE A 232 15.73 -4.11 -16.01
C ILE A 232 15.13 -5.51 -15.97
N ASN A 233 15.71 -6.43 -15.19
CA ASN A 233 15.14 -7.75 -14.97
C ASN A 233 13.94 -7.68 -14.00
N PHE A 234 12.78 -7.31 -14.52
CA PHE A 234 11.56 -7.15 -13.72
C PHE A 234 11.08 -8.45 -13.07
N ALA A 235 11.35 -9.62 -13.66
CA ALA A 235 11.02 -10.91 -13.06
C ALA A 235 11.79 -11.13 -11.74
N SER A 236 13.09 -10.82 -11.70
CA SER A 236 13.88 -10.87 -10.47
C SER A 236 13.38 -9.86 -9.43
N ARG A 237 12.98 -8.67 -9.88
CA ARG A 237 12.46 -7.60 -9.00
C ARG A 237 11.10 -7.95 -8.42
N LEU A 238 10.25 -8.67 -9.16
CA LEU A 238 8.98 -9.16 -8.65
C LEU A 238 9.21 -10.20 -7.54
N LYS A 239 10.11 -11.17 -7.76
CA LYS A 239 10.48 -12.15 -6.72
C LYS A 239 11.05 -11.48 -5.47
N GLN A 240 11.86 -10.44 -5.63
CA GLN A 240 12.38 -9.65 -4.50
C GLN A 240 11.25 -8.98 -3.72
N PHE A 241 10.28 -8.39 -4.43
CA PHE A 241 9.10 -7.78 -3.82
C PHE A 241 8.28 -8.81 -3.03
N GLU A 242 7.92 -9.94 -3.66
CA GLU A 242 7.16 -11.02 -3.03
C GLU A 242 7.86 -11.59 -1.80
N TYR A 243 9.18 -11.77 -1.88
CA TYR A 243 9.99 -12.22 -0.75
C TYR A 243 9.90 -11.23 0.42
N MET A 244 10.09 -9.93 0.15
CA MET A 244 10.01 -8.90 1.19
C MET A 244 8.61 -8.86 1.82
N GLN A 245 7.55 -8.90 1.01
CA GLN A 245 6.18 -8.92 1.54
C GLN A 245 5.92 -10.16 2.40
N ARG A 246 6.44 -11.33 2.02
CA ARG A 246 6.37 -12.54 2.83
C ARG A 246 7.05 -12.37 4.19
N GLN A 247 8.20 -11.68 4.26
CA GLN A 247 8.86 -11.37 5.54
C GLN A 247 7.98 -10.50 6.44
N HIS A 248 7.35 -9.46 5.89
CA HIS A 248 6.39 -8.61 6.63
C HIS A 248 5.19 -9.41 7.15
N ARG A 249 4.65 -10.32 6.33
CA ARG A 249 3.55 -11.21 6.73
C ARG A 249 3.96 -12.12 7.89
N MET A 250 5.13 -12.76 7.81
CA MET A 250 5.66 -13.61 8.88
C MET A 250 5.90 -12.82 10.18
N HIS A 251 6.49 -11.63 10.09
CA HIS A 251 6.74 -10.76 11.24
C HIS A 251 5.44 -10.28 11.91
N THR A 252 4.41 -9.97 11.12
CA THR A 252 3.10 -9.58 11.65
C THR A 252 2.42 -10.75 12.36
N LYS A 253 2.46 -11.95 11.76
CA LYS A 253 1.88 -13.18 12.33
C LYS A 253 2.57 -13.60 13.65
N SER A 254 3.90 -13.58 13.71
CA SER A 254 4.65 -13.92 14.93
C SER A 254 4.34 -12.96 16.08
N ARG A 255 4.20 -11.65 15.79
CA ARG A 255 3.81 -10.66 16.80
C ARG A 255 2.40 -10.91 17.34
N LEU A 256 1.43 -11.18 16.47
CA LEU A 256 0.05 -11.48 16.89
C LEU A 256 -0.01 -12.77 17.74
N GLN A 257 0.78 -13.79 17.39
CA GLN A 257 0.88 -15.01 18.20
C GLN A 257 1.48 -14.72 19.58
N SER A 258 2.57 -13.94 19.67
CA SER A 258 3.18 -13.59 20.96
C SER A 258 2.22 -12.82 21.87
N GLN A 259 1.43 -11.89 21.31
CA GLN A 259 0.44 -11.12 22.07
C GLN A 259 -0.71 -12.01 22.58
N ASN A 260 -1.18 -12.94 21.75
CA ASN A 260 -2.21 -13.89 22.14
C ASN A 260 -1.74 -14.81 23.27
N SER A 261 -0.50 -15.30 23.22
CA SER A 261 0.10 -16.12 24.29
C SER A 261 0.22 -15.37 25.62
N THR A 262 0.60 -14.09 25.59
CA THR A 262 0.62 -13.25 26.80
C THR A 262 -0.77 -12.94 27.36
N SER A 263 -1.80 -12.84 26.51
CA SER A 263 -3.18 -12.63 26.96
C SER A 263 -3.81 -13.90 27.56
N SER A 264 -3.43 -15.09 27.08
CA SER A 264 -3.85 -16.36 27.68
C SER A 264 -3.18 -16.62 29.03
N SER A 265 -1.93 -16.18 29.26
CA SER A 265 -1.28 -16.28 30.57
C SER A 265 -1.88 -15.33 31.61
N LEU A 266 -2.37 -14.15 31.20
CA LEU A 266 -3.06 -13.21 32.10
C LEU A 266 -4.49 -13.67 32.48
N SER A 267 -5.03 -14.66 31.77
CA SER A 267 -6.38 -15.20 32.03
C SER A 267 -6.40 -16.37 33.02
N GLN A 268 -5.24 -16.83 33.50
CA GLN A 268 -5.14 -17.95 34.44
C GLN A 268 -4.80 -17.58 35.89
N GLU A 269 -4.67 -16.28 36.23
CA GLU A 269 -4.25 -15.86 37.57
C GLU A 269 -5.28 -14.92 38.24
N VAL A 270 -6.48 -15.47 38.50
CA VAL A 270 -7.36 -14.97 39.58
C VAL A 270 -7.88 -16.19 40.35
N GLN A 271 -6.98 -16.88 41.05
CA GLN A 271 -7.38 -17.67 42.22
C GLN A 271 -7.57 -16.69 43.38
N ARG A 272 -8.85 -16.36 43.61
CA ARG A 272 -9.35 -15.60 44.75
C ARG A 272 -8.93 -16.31 46.06
N PRO A 273 -8.21 -15.67 46.99
CA PRO A 273 -7.93 -16.29 48.29
C PRO A 273 -9.24 -16.45 49.09
N GLU A 274 -9.46 -17.64 49.64
CA GLU A 274 -10.55 -17.90 50.58
C GLU A 274 -10.37 -17.08 51.87
N GLU A 275 -11.38 -16.30 52.26
CA GLU A 275 -11.47 -15.68 53.58
C GLU A 275 -12.04 -16.67 54.61
N PRO A 276 -11.57 -16.66 55.88
CA PRO A 276 -12.07 -17.56 56.92
C PRO A 276 -13.42 -17.11 57.49
N HIS A 277 -14.24 -18.10 57.82
CA HIS A 277 -15.59 -18.05 58.40
C HIS A 277 -15.88 -16.97 59.47
N ARG A 278 -17.05 -16.35 59.34
CA ARG A 278 -17.78 -15.63 60.41
C ARG A 278 -19.17 -16.29 60.63
N PRO A 279 -19.65 -16.45 61.88
CA PRO A 279 -20.86 -17.23 62.19
C PRO A 279 -22.18 -16.49 61.85
N PRO A 280 -23.33 -17.19 61.80
CA PRO A 280 -24.55 -16.68 61.17
C PRO A 280 -25.40 -15.82 62.13
N PRO A 281 -26.21 -14.87 61.62
CA PRO A 281 -27.30 -14.30 62.38
C PRO A 281 -28.64 -15.01 62.10
N VAL A 282 -29.42 -15.08 63.18
CA VAL A 282 -30.76 -15.65 63.39
C VAL A 282 -31.83 -15.02 62.47
N PRO A 283 -32.96 -15.70 62.19
CA PRO A 283 -33.96 -15.25 61.23
C PRO A 283 -34.98 -14.33 61.88
N ASP A 284 -35.40 -13.28 61.19
CA ASP A 284 -36.60 -12.55 61.59
C ASP A 284 -37.58 -12.37 60.43
N LEU A 285 -38.80 -12.81 60.73
CA LEU A 285 -39.97 -12.83 59.88
C LEU A 285 -40.59 -11.43 59.83
N SER A 286 -40.74 -10.86 58.63
CA SER A 286 -41.92 -10.02 58.31
C SER A 286 -41.93 -9.61 56.82
N ARG A 287 -42.81 -10.29 56.07
CA ARG A 287 -43.51 -9.75 54.89
C ARG A 287 -44.53 -8.66 55.36
N PRO A 288 -45.18 -7.86 54.48
CA PRO A 288 -45.46 -8.14 53.07
C PRO A 288 -45.34 -6.98 52.05
N SER A 289 -45.39 -7.42 50.80
CA SER A 289 -45.67 -6.76 49.52
C SER A 289 -46.96 -5.93 49.44
N SER A 290 -46.95 -4.83 48.68
CA SER A 290 -48.06 -4.14 47.94
C SER A 290 -47.53 -2.80 47.39
N ARG A 291 -47.95 -2.17 46.28
CA ARG A 291 -48.82 -2.44 45.13
C ARG A 291 -48.63 -1.25 44.16
N SER A 292 -48.82 -1.50 42.87
CA SER A 292 -49.01 -0.56 41.75
C SER A 292 -49.85 0.69 42.05
N SER A 293 -49.50 1.87 41.49
CA SER A 293 -50.34 2.56 40.48
C SER A 293 -49.89 4.00 40.10
N ARG A 294 -50.02 4.27 38.79
CA ARG A 294 -50.56 5.47 38.09
C ARG A 294 -49.82 6.83 38.03
N VAL A 295 -49.53 7.18 36.76
CA VAL A 295 -49.96 8.39 35.99
C VAL A 295 -49.39 9.75 36.39
N GLY A 296 -48.77 10.41 35.39
CA GLY A 296 -48.49 11.84 35.39
C GLY A 296 -47.91 12.30 34.06
N SER A 297 -48.78 12.66 33.14
CA SER A 297 -48.47 13.35 31.87
C SER A 297 -47.80 14.71 32.12
N GLY A 298 -46.91 15.13 31.23
CA GLY A 298 -46.36 16.49 31.25
C GLY A 298 -45.41 16.75 30.08
N GLN A 299 -45.97 17.24 28.98
CA GLN A 299 -45.25 18.00 27.95
C GLN A 299 -44.44 19.14 28.61
N PHE A 300 -43.28 19.50 28.07
CA PHE A 300 -43.01 20.86 27.59
C PHE A 300 -41.71 20.89 26.76
N GLN A 301 -41.83 21.48 25.57
CA GLN A 301 -40.76 21.92 24.69
C GLN A 301 -39.90 22.99 25.38
N ILE A 302 -38.60 23.04 25.06
CA ILE A 302 -37.97 24.00 24.12
C ILE A 302 -36.60 23.42 23.74
#